data_AF-A0A4D4LIK5-F1
#
_entry.id   AF-A0A4D4LIK5-F1
#
_cell.length_a   1.000
_cell.length_b   1.000
_cell.length_c   1.000
_cell.angle_alpha   90.00
_cell.angle_beta   90.00
_cell.angle_gamma   90.00
#
_symmetry.space_group_name_H-M   'P 1'
#
loop_
_entity.id
_entity.type
_entity.pdbx_description
1 polymer ?
#
loop_
_entity_poly.entity_id
_entity_poly.type
_entity_poly.pdbx_seq_one_letter_code
_entity_poly.pdbx_strand_id
1 'polypeptide(L)'
;MPSGSDTTAEAAPTGPDADRPGQRTTGSAATPPTGGAEGGDAVEGRDAVEGGEPAATVSAEPAASGAAYAASGAASAEPGAASAPSGGERRPARLRRLGLLARREARRSALAAVSGLTLGLAFPPFGVWPLSLVAVAALALLTHGRTARQGAWTGFAFGLPFFLLLLKWLSVVGWDAVVGLSVIEAAFLALMGAGLALVSRLPVPALWPLWTACLWVAEEWARDRVPFGGFPWGRLAFANTGSPYTPLAALGGAPLVTFGVALTGGALAGTALALWRLRGAGASRRAAPCPPPGSRPSRPP
;
A
#
# COMPACT_ATOMS: atom_id res chain seq x y z
N MET A 1 6.02 35.25 -62.33
CA MET A 1 7.05 35.72 -63.27
C MET A 1 7.76 36.90 -62.61
N PRO A 2 9.11 36.98 -62.54
CA PRO A 2 10.18 35.96 -62.59
C PRO A 2 11.03 35.95 -61.28
N SER A 3 11.74 34.87 -60.93
CA SER A 3 13.22 34.64 -61.07
C SER A 3 14.08 35.75 -60.45
N GLY A 4 15.08 35.54 -59.61
CA GLY A 4 16.05 34.45 -59.44
C GLY A 4 17.39 35.11 -59.12
N SER A 5 18.25 34.40 -58.37
CA SER A 5 19.69 34.65 -58.12
C SER A 5 20.13 36.00 -57.52
N ASP A 6 20.77 35.95 -56.35
CA ASP A 6 22.09 36.54 -56.19
C ASP A 6 22.89 35.78 -55.12
N THR A 7 23.89 35.05 -55.62
CA THR A 7 25.05 34.54 -54.89
C THR A 7 26.12 35.61 -55.00
N THR A 8 26.68 36.07 -53.88
CA THR A 8 28.00 36.69 -53.88
C THR A 8 28.76 36.26 -52.63
N ALA A 9 29.90 35.64 -52.89
CA ALA A 9 30.91 35.26 -51.92
C ALA A 9 31.84 36.46 -51.66
N GLU A 10 32.26 36.64 -50.41
CA GLU A 10 33.45 37.43 -50.06
C GLU A 10 34.00 36.89 -48.73
N ALA A 11 34.99 36.00 -48.79
CA ALA A 11 36.44 36.27 -48.68
C ALA A 11 36.93 36.46 -47.23
N ALA A 12 37.72 35.48 -46.78
CA ALA A 12 38.61 35.56 -45.64
C ALA A 12 39.94 36.24 -46.03
N PRO A 13 40.68 36.77 -45.04
CA PRO A 13 42.14 36.65 -45.00
C PRO A 13 42.61 36.02 -43.65
N THR A 14 43.31 34.87 -43.63
CA THR A 14 44.80 34.69 -43.69
C THR A 14 45.56 35.67 -42.78
N GLY A 15 45.98 35.32 -41.56
CA GLY A 15 47.14 34.48 -41.16
C GLY A 15 48.15 35.36 -40.36
N PRO A 16 49.29 34.89 -39.81
CA PRO A 16 49.77 33.51 -39.60
C PRO A 16 50.40 33.25 -38.19
N ASP A 17 50.72 31.96 -37.94
CA ASP A 17 51.94 31.37 -37.31
C ASP A 17 52.58 31.97 -36.06
N ALA A 18 53.21 31.25 -35.14
CA ALA A 18 53.54 29.84 -34.94
C ALA A 18 54.13 29.74 -33.52
N ASP A 19 53.94 28.62 -32.81
CA ASP A 19 55.10 27.81 -32.40
C ASP A 19 54.67 26.47 -31.79
N ARG A 20 55.07 25.41 -32.48
CA ARG A 20 55.27 24.03 -32.00
C ARG A 20 56.75 23.78 -32.30
N PRO A 21 57.52 22.99 -31.52
CA PRO A 21 57.26 21.54 -31.46
C PRO A 21 57.80 20.80 -30.22
N GLY A 22 57.24 19.62 -29.88
CA GLY A 22 57.96 18.36 -30.09
C GLY A 22 57.86 17.46 -28.85
N GLN A 23 57.95 16.13 -28.87
CA GLN A 23 58.10 15.12 -29.91
C GLN A 23 57.70 13.74 -29.32
N ARG A 24 56.93 12.97 -30.12
CA ARG A 24 57.12 11.58 -30.58
C ARG A 24 57.26 10.34 -29.64
N THR A 25 56.42 9.34 -30.03
CA THR A 25 56.68 7.89 -30.27
C THR A 25 56.92 6.99 -29.05
N THR A 26 56.43 5.75 -28.92
CA THR A 26 56.22 4.57 -29.82
C THR A 26 55.01 3.75 -29.30
N GLY A 27 54.24 2.91 -30.01
CA GLY A 27 54.58 1.83 -30.94
C GLY A 27 54.58 0.45 -30.25
N SER A 28 53.66 -0.45 -30.64
CA SER A 28 53.78 -1.94 -30.68
C SER A 28 52.84 -2.84 -29.84
N ALA A 29 51.95 -3.52 -30.58
CA ALA A 29 51.41 -4.91 -30.54
C ALA A 29 51.66 -5.89 -29.37
N ALA A 30 50.64 -6.70 -29.03
CA ALA A 30 50.60 -8.18 -29.18
C ALA A 30 49.37 -8.84 -28.47
N THR A 31 48.85 -9.92 -29.08
CA THR A 31 47.70 -10.77 -28.66
C THR A 31 48.15 -11.99 -27.79
N PRO A 32 47.30 -13.01 -27.49
CA PRO A 32 46.94 -13.52 -26.15
C PRO A 32 47.71 -14.81 -25.75
N PRO A 33 47.26 -15.55 -24.72
CA PRO A 33 47.34 -17.01 -24.81
C PRO A 33 46.04 -17.76 -24.45
N THR A 34 45.94 -18.93 -25.08
CA THR A 34 44.97 -20.03 -24.91
C THR A 34 45.72 -21.23 -24.28
N GLY A 35 45.07 -22.04 -23.42
CA GLY A 35 45.28 -23.51 -23.40
C GLY A 35 45.50 -24.23 -22.06
N GLY A 36 44.77 -25.36 -21.89
CA GLY A 36 45.04 -26.52 -21.00
C GLY A 36 44.13 -26.58 -19.75
N ALA A 37 43.12 -27.44 -19.56
CA ALA A 37 42.89 -28.89 -19.74
C ALA A 37 43.48 -29.80 -18.64
N GLU A 38 42.70 -30.84 -18.27
CA GLU A 38 42.93 -31.96 -17.32
C GLU A 38 42.58 -31.65 -15.86
N GLY A 39 41.72 -32.38 -15.12
CA GLY A 39 41.50 -33.84 -14.98
C GLY A 39 41.71 -34.15 -13.49
N GLY A 40 40.67 -34.42 -12.69
CA GLY A 40 40.27 -35.78 -12.30
C GLY A 40 40.52 -36.01 -10.78
N ASP A 41 39.74 -36.91 -10.19
CA ASP A 41 39.70 -37.40 -8.79
C ASP A 41 38.91 -36.53 -7.78
N ALA A 42 37.88 -36.94 -7.03
CA ALA A 42 37.11 -38.17 -6.71
C ALA A 42 36.96 -38.26 -5.18
N VAL A 43 35.86 -38.89 -4.75
CA VAL A 43 35.57 -39.46 -3.42
C VAL A 43 34.99 -38.48 -2.38
N GLU A 44 33.92 -38.73 -1.62
CA GLU A 44 32.81 -39.70 -1.59
C GLU A 44 31.91 -39.32 -0.39
N GLY A 45 30.65 -39.74 -0.43
CA GLY A 45 29.91 -40.07 0.79
C GLY A 45 28.65 -39.25 1.03
N ARG A 46 27.50 -39.80 0.60
CA ARG A 46 26.48 -40.28 1.55
C ARG A 46 25.34 -40.99 0.83
N ASP A 47 25.17 -42.23 1.27
CA ASP A 47 24.24 -43.23 0.77
C ASP A 47 22.77 -42.83 0.93
N ALA A 48 22.00 -43.24 -0.08
CA ALA A 48 20.56 -43.42 -0.02
C ALA A 48 20.27 -44.84 0.50
N VAL A 49 19.26 -45.01 1.35
CA VAL A 49 18.48 -46.25 1.40
C VAL A 49 17.01 -45.93 1.67
N GLU A 50 16.21 -46.50 0.78
CA GLU A 50 14.76 -46.55 0.64
C GLU A 50 14.16 -47.73 1.41
N GLY A 51 12.87 -47.69 1.77
CA GLY A 51 12.03 -48.89 1.83
C GLY A 51 11.05 -49.05 3.01
N GLY A 52 9.76 -49.15 2.68
CA GLY A 52 8.91 -50.28 3.10
C GLY A 52 7.99 -50.14 4.34
N GLU A 53 6.68 -50.00 4.07
CA GLU A 53 5.54 -50.45 4.90
C GLU A 53 5.57 -51.99 5.18
N PRO A 54 4.81 -52.61 6.15
CA PRO A 54 3.36 -52.44 6.36
C PRO A 54 2.74 -52.71 7.79
N ALA A 55 1.43 -52.43 7.86
CA ALA A 55 0.29 -52.87 8.71
C ALA A 55 0.43 -53.86 9.91
N ALA A 56 -0.31 -53.55 11.00
CA ALA A 56 -1.44 -54.32 11.61
C ALA A 56 -1.45 -54.53 13.15
N THR A 57 -2.65 -54.30 13.73
CA THR A 57 -3.29 -54.87 14.95
C THR A 57 -2.76 -54.56 16.36
N VAL A 58 -3.65 -54.08 17.26
CA VAL A 58 -4.39 -54.86 18.28
C VAL A 58 -5.27 -53.94 19.15
N SER A 59 -6.48 -54.43 19.43
CA SER A 59 -7.58 -53.91 20.26
C SER A 59 -7.25 -53.64 21.74
N ALA A 60 -8.02 -52.76 22.39
CA ALA A 60 -8.61 -53.00 23.72
C ALA A 60 -9.64 -51.92 24.10
N GLU A 61 -10.89 -52.37 24.27
CA GLU A 61 -11.96 -51.73 25.07
C GLU A 61 -11.71 -52.01 26.57
N PRO A 62 -12.37 -51.31 27.50
CA PRO A 62 -13.60 -51.89 28.07
C PRO A 62 -14.71 -50.88 28.46
N ALA A 63 -15.97 -51.23 28.14
CA ALA A 63 -17.10 -51.50 29.06
C ALA A 63 -17.00 -51.05 30.54
N ALA A 64 -18.05 -50.69 31.29
CA ALA A 64 -19.50 -50.52 31.11
C ALA A 64 -20.10 -50.05 32.46
N SER A 65 -21.43 -49.81 32.48
CA SER A 65 -22.38 -49.81 33.62
C SER A 65 -22.97 -48.43 33.97
N GLY A 66 -24.28 -48.21 34.01
CA GLY A 66 -25.41 -49.12 33.82
C GLY A 66 -26.78 -48.42 33.98
N ALA A 67 -27.81 -49.11 33.46
CA ALA A 67 -29.23 -49.17 33.86
C ALA A 67 -30.02 -47.85 34.07
N ALA A 68 -30.96 -47.47 33.20
CA ALA A 68 -32.33 -48.01 33.00
C ALA A 68 -33.40 -47.40 33.93
N TYR A 69 -34.35 -46.67 33.34
CA TYR A 69 -35.79 -46.95 33.50
C TYR A 69 -36.59 -46.22 32.41
N ALA A 70 -37.39 -46.97 31.65
CA ALA A 70 -38.41 -46.46 30.75
C ALA A 70 -39.78 -46.70 31.40
N ALA A 71 -40.69 -45.72 31.31
CA ALA A 71 -42.12 -46.00 31.24
C ALA A 71 -42.86 -44.83 30.58
N SER A 72 -43.67 -45.21 29.59
CA SER A 72 -44.55 -44.41 28.75
C SER A 72 -45.82 -43.98 29.50
N GLY A 73 -46.39 -42.84 29.11
CA GLY A 73 -47.74 -42.41 29.50
C GLY A 73 -48.23 -41.25 28.63
N ALA A 74 -49.11 -41.55 27.68
CA ALA A 74 -49.76 -40.62 26.76
C ALA A 74 -50.88 -39.79 27.44
N ALA A 75 -51.04 -38.52 27.04
CA ALA A 75 -52.31 -37.90 26.61
C ALA A 75 -52.27 -36.35 26.66
N SER A 76 -52.49 -35.75 25.48
CA SER A 76 -53.27 -34.55 25.18
C SER A 76 -53.24 -33.31 26.10
N ALA A 77 -52.70 -32.20 25.57
CA ALA A 77 -53.37 -30.87 25.53
C ALA A 77 -52.45 -29.80 24.87
N GLU A 78 -52.80 -29.37 23.66
CA GLU A 78 -52.62 -27.96 23.26
C GLU A 78 -53.90 -27.21 23.68
N PRO A 79 -53.86 -25.91 24.03
CA PRO A 79 -53.35 -24.86 23.14
C PRO A 79 -52.63 -23.71 23.85
N GLY A 80 -51.41 -23.43 23.39
CA GLY A 80 -50.70 -22.21 23.71
C GLY A 80 -49.99 -21.73 22.46
N ALA A 81 -50.72 -21.03 21.59
CA ALA A 81 -50.18 -20.33 20.44
C ALA A 81 -49.16 -19.29 20.92
N ALA A 82 -47.94 -19.74 21.17
CA ALA A 82 -46.76 -18.90 21.20
C ALA A 82 -46.54 -18.47 19.76
N SER A 83 -47.17 -17.36 19.39
CA SER A 83 -46.90 -16.62 18.16
C SER A 83 -45.39 -16.43 18.03
N ALA A 84 -44.77 -17.29 17.22
CA ALA A 84 -43.40 -17.14 16.79
C ALA A 84 -43.24 -15.72 16.22
N PRO A 85 -42.24 -14.92 16.64
CA PRO A 85 -42.10 -13.58 16.10
C PRO A 85 -41.74 -13.71 14.62
N SER A 86 -42.70 -13.35 13.79
CA SER A 86 -42.68 -13.39 12.32
C SER A 86 -41.29 -13.00 11.79
N GLY A 87 -40.63 -13.94 11.11
CA GLY A 87 -39.31 -13.72 10.48
C GLY A 87 -39.30 -12.62 9.42
N GLY A 88 -40.49 -12.10 9.06
CA GLY A 88 -40.72 -11.03 8.09
C GLY A 88 -40.26 -9.65 8.56
N GLU A 89 -40.33 -9.30 9.85
CA GLU A 89 -39.93 -7.96 10.34
C GLU A 89 -38.43 -7.82 10.63
N ARG A 90 -37.74 -8.93 10.94
CA ARG A 90 -36.29 -8.93 11.18
C ARG A 90 -35.45 -8.85 9.89
N ARG A 91 -35.97 -9.33 8.76
CA ARG A 91 -35.33 -9.25 7.43
C ARG A 91 -35.15 -7.81 6.89
N PRO A 92 -36.17 -6.91 6.90
CA PRO A 92 -36.04 -5.54 6.37
C PRO A 92 -35.07 -4.69 7.20
N ALA A 93 -34.98 -4.91 8.51
CA ALA A 93 -34.02 -4.23 9.38
C ALA A 93 -32.56 -4.63 9.07
N ARG A 94 -32.30 -5.90 8.74
CA ARG A 94 -30.97 -6.39 8.33
C ARG A 94 -30.56 -5.87 6.95
N LEU A 95 -31.48 -5.92 5.97
CA LEU A 95 -31.23 -5.41 4.62
C LEU A 95 -30.94 -3.90 4.62
N ARG A 96 -31.66 -3.12 5.42
CA ARG A 96 -31.40 -1.69 5.59
C ARG A 96 -30.05 -1.41 6.25
N ARG A 97 -29.64 -2.20 7.26
CA ARG A 97 -28.30 -2.11 7.87
C ARG A 97 -27.19 -2.46 6.87
N LEU A 98 -27.36 -3.52 6.08
CA LEU A 98 -26.43 -3.91 5.02
C LEU A 98 -26.32 -2.82 3.94
N GLY A 99 -27.43 -2.20 3.54
CA GLY A 99 -27.43 -1.09 2.60
C GLY A 99 -26.67 0.15 3.10
N LEU A 100 -26.79 0.48 4.40
CA LEU A 100 -26.02 1.58 5.00
C LEU A 100 -24.52 1.26 5.07
N LEU A 101 -24.16 0.02 5.41
CA LEU A 101 -22.76 -0.43 5.41
C LEU A 101 -22.17 -0.43 4.00
N ALA A 102 -22.92 -0.91 3.01
CA ALA A 102 -22.52 -0.88 1.61
C ALA A 102 -22.31 0.55 1.11
N ARG A 103 -23.22 1.49 1.42
CA ARG A 103 -23.05 2.91 1.08
C ARG A 103 -21.84 3.54 1.75
N ARG A 104 -21.58 3.18 3.02
CA ARG A 104 -20.41 3.68 3.75
C ARG A 104 -19.10 3.18 3.15
N GLU A 105 -19.04 1.89 2.80
CA GLU A 105 -17.85 1.33 2.18
C GLU A 105 -17.67 1.86 0.75
N ALA A 106 -18.76 2.02 -0.02
CA ALA A 106 -18.72 2.64 -1.34
C ALA A 106 -18.19 4.08 -1.29
N ARG A 107 -18.66 4.91 -0.34
CA ARG A 107 -18.13 6.27 -0.14
C ARG A 107 -16.64 6.26 0.20
N ARG A 108 -16.20 5.30 1.01
CA ARG A 108 -14.79 5.15 1.37
C ARG A 108 -13.95 4.73 0.17
N SER A 109 -14.40 3.77 -0.61
CA SER A 109 -13.72 3.37 -1.85
C SER A 109 -13.65 4.52 -2.86
N ALA A 110 -14.71 5.32 -2.98
CA ALA A 110 -14.70 6.52 -3.80
C ALA A 110 -13.68 7.56 -3.29
N LEU A 111 -13.62 7.81 -1.97
CA LEU A 111 -12.60 8.70 -1.39
C LEU A 111 -11.18 8.17 -1.58
N ALA A 112 -10.98 6.85 -1.49
CA ALA A 112 -9.70 6.21 -1.76
C ALA A 112 -9.29 6.42 -3.23
N ALA A 113 -10.21 6.19 -4.17
CA ALA A 113 -9.98 6.40 -5.59
C ALA A 113 -9.65 7.86 -5.92
N VAL A 114 -10.40 8.81 -5.37
CA VAL A 114 -10.13 10.25 -5.52
C VAL A 114 -8.77 10.63 -4.92
N SER A 115 -8.39 10.02 -3.79
CA SER A 115 -7.08 10.26 -3.17
C SER A 115 -5.95 9.70 -4.04
N GLY A 116 -6.15 8.56 -4.70
CA GLY A 116 -5.21 8.01 -5.68
C GLY A 116 -5.06 8.89 -6.92
N LEU A 117 -6.17 9.40 -7.47
CA LEU A 117 -6.13 10.38 -8.55
C LEU A 117 -5.42 11.66 -8.13
N THR A 118 -5.68 12.15 -6.91
CA THR A 118 -4.96 13.28 -6.30
C THR A 118 -3.45 13.02 -6.26
N LEU A 119 -3.01 11.81 -5.93
CA LEU A 119 -1.60 11.43 -6.01
C LEU A 119 -1.08 11.51 -7.45
N GLY A 120 -1.85 11.03 -8.43
CA GLY A 120 -1.49 11.11 -9.84
C GLY A 120 -1.27 12.54 -10.34
N LEU A 121 -2.02 13.52 -9.81
CA LEU A 121 -1.82 14.96 -10.09
C LEU A 121 -0.52 15.53 -9.50
N ALA A 122 0.16 14.80 -8.60
CA ALA A 122 1.48 15.20 -8.14
C ALA A 122 2.57 14.88 -9.18
N PHE A 123 2.29 14.02 -10.17
CA PHE A 123 3.22 13.65 -11.24
C PHE A 123 3.04 14.55 -12.48
N PRO A 124 4.04 14.59 -13.39
CA PRO A 124 3.88 15.23 -14.68
C PRO A 124 2.65 14.71 -15.44
N PRO A 125 1.92 15.58 -16.16
CA PRO A 125 2.26 16.97 -16.51
C PRO A 125 1.91 18.03 -15.44
N PHE A 126 1.20 17.67 -14.38
CA PHE A 126 0.69 18.64 -13.40
C PHE A 126 1.73 19.05 -12.37
N GLY A 127 2.50 18.09 -11.84
CA GLY A 127 3.66 18.35 -10.97
C GLY A 127 3.33 19.03 -9.63
N VAL A 128 2.09 18.92 -9.14
CA VAL A 128 1.64 19.60 -7.91
C VAL A 128 2.06 18.78 -6.69
N TRP A 129 3.35 18.83 -6.34
CA TRP A 129 3.97 18.00 -5.30
C TRP A 129 3.23 17.99 -3.95
N PRO A 130 2.61 19.07 -3.42
CA PRO A 130 1.91 19.00 -2.13
C PRO A 130 0.73 18.01 -2.13
N LEU A 131 0.17 17.69 -3.30
CA LEU A 131 -0.90 16.69 -3.42
C LEU A 131 -0.42 15.29 -3.04
N SER A 132 0.88 14.99 -3.16
CA SER A 132 1.41 13.70 -2.69
C SER A 132 1.30 13.59 -1.16
N LEU A 133 1.54 14.68 -0.42
CA LEU A 133 1.36 14.73 1.03
C LEU A 133 -0.09 14.51 1.42
N VAL A 134 -1.02 15.19 0.72
CA VAL A 134 -2.47 15.06 0.95
C VAL A 134 -2.94 13.64 0.67
N ALA A 135 -2.48 13.03 -0.43
CA ALA A 135 -2.87 11.68 -0.79
C ALA A 135 -2.37 10.62 0.20
N VAL A 136 -1.11 10.73 0.66
CA VAL A 136 -0.57 9.86 1.73
C VAL A 136 -1.38 10.04 3.01
N ALA A 137 -1.66 11.28 3.42
CA ALA A 137 -2.44 11.57 4.62
C ALA A 137 -3.85 10.98 4.52
N ALA A 138 -4.50 11.13 3.37
CA ALA A 138 -5.83 10.59 3.12
C ALA A 138 -5.85 9.06 3.19
N LEU A 139 -4.88 8.36 2.58
CA LEU A 139 -4.80 6.90 2.64
C LEU A 139 -4.58 6.39 4.07
N ALA A 140 -3.68 7.03 4.83
CA ALA A 140 -3.47 6.73 6.25
C ALA A 140 -4.76 6.91 7.06
N LEU A 141 -5.47 8.03 6.91
CA LEU A 141 -6.76 8.28 7.58
C LEU A 141 -7.84 7.27 7.17
N LEU A 142 -7.93 6.95 5.87
CA LEU A 142 -8.93 6.02 5.35
C LEU A 142 -8.72 4.59 5.85
N THR A 143 -7.49 4.20 6.18
CA THR A 143 -7.13 2.87 6.72
C THR A 143 -7.10 2.81 8.25
N HIS A 144 -7.13 3.96 8.94
CA HIS A 144 -7.08 4.04 10.39
C HIS A 144 -8.24 3.29 11.09
N GLY A 145 -7.90 2.38 12.01
CA GLY A 145 -8.84 1.62 12.83
C GLY A 145 -9.57 0.49 12.08
N ARG A 146 -9.07 0.06 10.91
CA ARG A 146 -9.75 -0.89 10.02
C ARG A 146 -9.15 -2.28 10.12
N THR A 147 -9.84 -3.28 9.57
CA THR A 147 -9.27 -4.64 9.46
C THR A 147 -8.24 -4.69 8.33
N ALA A 148 -7.31 -5.65 8.36
CA ALA A 148 -6.32 -5.83 7.30
C ALA A 148 -6.97 -5.96 5.91
N ARG A 149 -8.05 -6.77 5.79
CA ARG A 149 -8.82 -6.92 4.53
C ARG A 149 -9.43 -5.61 4.04
N GLN A 150 -10.01 -4.82 4.95
CA GLN A 150 -10.55 -3.50 4.61
C GLN A 150 -9.46 -2.50 4.23
N GLY A 151 -8.30 -2.59 4.89
CA GLY A 151 -7.10 -1.83 4.54
C GLY A 151 -6.63 -2.19 3.13
N ALA A 152 -6.54 -3.48 2.83
CA ALA A 152 -6.15 -3.98 1.52
C ALA A 152 -7.03 -3.47 0.39
N TRP A 153 -8.35 -3.60 0.54
CA TRP A 153 -9.29 -3.08 -0.44
C TRP A 153 -9.17 -1.56 -0.63
N THR A 154 -8.93 -0.81 0.46
CA THR A 154 -8.77 0.65 0.39
C THR A 154 -7.48 1.04 -0.32
N GLY A 155 -6.38 0.33 -0.04
CA GLY A 155 -5.11 0.49 -0.73
C GLY A 155 -5.22 0.16 -2.22
N PHE A 156 -5.93 -0.92 -2.57
CA PHE A 156 -6.21 -1.27 -3.97
C PHE A 156 -7.06 -0.21 -4.67
N ALA A 157 -8.15 0.24 -4.05
CA ALA A 157 -9.03 1.28 -4.59
C ALA A 157 -8.33 2.63 -4.74
N PHE A 158 -7.30 2.90 -3.93
CA PHE A 158 -6.40 4.04 -4.08
C PHE A 158 -5.41 3.84 -5.23
N GLY A 159 -4.71 2.71 -5.26
CA GLY A 159 -3.63 2.44 -6.21
C GLY A 159 -4.11 2.27 -7.65
N LEU A 160 -5.24 1.58 -7.87
CA LEU A 160 -5.70 1.27 -9.22
C LEU A 160 -5.94 2.50 -10.11
N PRO A 161 -6.75 3.51 -9.72
CA PRO A 161 -6.92 4.71 -10.53
C PRO A 161 -5.65 5.55 -10.62
N PHE A 162 -4.80 5.54 -9.59
CA PHE A 162 -3.48 6.19 -9.62
C PHE A 162 -2.60 5.61 -10.74
N PHE A 163 -2.42 4.28 -10.78
CA PHE A 163 -1.60 3.63 -11.80
C PHE A 163 -2.23 3.67 -13.18
N LEU A 164 -3.56 3.56 -13.31
CA LEU A 164 -4.23 3.73 -14.61
C LEU A 164 -3.96 5.11 -15.21
N LEU A 165 -3.99 6.16 -14.38
CA LEU A 165 -3.65 7.52 -14.82
C LEU A 165 -2.16 7.64 -15.16
N LEU A 166 -1.29 7.19 -14.24
CA LEU A 166 0.16 7.30 -14.36
C LEU A 166 0.73 6.51 -15.55
N LEU A 167 0.16 5.33 -15.83
CA LEU A 167 0.63 4.38 -16.83
C LEU A 167 -0.18 4.46 -18.12
N LYS A 168 -1.06 5.45 -18.27
CA LYS A 168 -1.83 5.68 -19.50
C LYS A 168 -0.94 5.73 -20.75
N TRP A 169 0.31 6.19 -20.63
CA TRP A 169 1.25 6.26 -21.75
C TRP A 169 1.62 4.88 -22.32
N LEU A 170 1.48 3.78 -21.56
CA LEU A 170 1.63 2.41 -22.05
C LEU A 170 0.54 2.02 -23.06
N SER A 171 -0.51 2.82 -23.25
CA SER A 171 -1.58 2.49 -24.20
C SER A 171 -1.08 2.36 -25.64
N VAL A 172 0.10 2.90 -25.96
CA VAL A 172 0.77 2.71 -27.25
C VAL A 172 1.27 1.26 -27.46
N VAL A 173 1.54 0.54 -26.37
CA VAL A 173 1.87 -0.89 -26.38
C VAL A 173 0.58 -1.72 -26.42
N GLY A 174 -0.39 -1.35 -25.58
CA GLY A 174 -1.69 -2.01 -25.51
C GLY A 174 -2.43 -1.69 -24.21
N TRP A 175 -3.76 -1.72 -24.26
CA TRP A 175 -4.60 -1.48 -23.07
C TRP A 175 -4.54 -2.61 -22.05
N ASP A 176 -4.29 -3.83 -22.52
CA ASP A 176 -3.98 -4.99 -21.70
C ASP A 176 -2.74 -4.76 -20.84
N ALA A 177 -1.67 -4.19 -21.40
CA ALA A 177 -0.46 -3.83 -20.64
C ALA A 177 -0.75 -2.75 -19.58
N VAL A 178 -1.49 -1.70 -19.94
CA VAL A 178 -1.89 -0.62 -19.00
C VAL A 178 -2.67 -1.20 -17.83
N VAL A 179 -3.72 -1.98 -18.10
CA VAL A 179 -4.61 -2.53 -17.07
C VAL A 179 -3.90 -3.60 -16.24
N GLY A 180 -3.22 -4.54 -16.90
CA GLY A 180 -2.50 -5.64 -16.23
C GLY A 180 -1.43 -5.12 -15.28
N LEU A 181 -0.58 -4.21 -15.76
CA LEU A 181 0.46 -3.61 -14.92
C LEU A 181 -0.14 -2.76 -13.80
N SER A 182 -1.19 -1.96 -14.09
CA SER A 182 -1.86 -1.17 -13.05
C SER A 182 -2.46 -2.03 -11.92
N VAL A 183 -3.00 -3.21 -12.25
CA VAL A 183 -3.53 -4.14 -11.26
C VAL A 183 -2.42 -4.75 -10.40
N ILE A 184 -1.30 -5.16 -11.03
CA ILE A 184 -0.13 -5.69 -10.32
C ILE A 184 0.44 -4.63 -9.36
N GLU A 185 0.67 -3.42 -9.86
CA GLU A 185 1.19 -2.30 -9.08
C GLU A 185 0.23 -1.92 -7.94
N ALA A 186 -1.08 -1.87 -8.21
CA ALA A 186 -2.09 -1.60 -7.18
C ALA A 186 -2.17 -2.69 -6.10
N ALA A 187 -1.72 -3.92 -6.37
CA ALA A 187 -1.65 -4.97 -5.36
C ALA A 187 -0.61 -4.68 -4.27
N PHE A 188 0.51 -4.03 -4.59
CA PHE A 188 1.48 -3.55 -3.59
C PHE A 188 0.85 -2.50 -2.67
N LEU A 189 0.10 -1.57 -3.24
CA LEU A 189 -0.64 -0.56 -2.48
C LEU A 189 -1.75 -1.20 -1.63
N ALA A 190 -2.33 -2.32 -2.07
CA ALA A 190 -3.24 -3.12 -1.26
C ALA A 190 -2.51 -3.72 -0.04
N LEU A 191 -1.35 -4.34 -0.22
CA LEU A 191 -0.54 -4.86 0.88
C LEU A 191 -0.14 -3.74 1.87
N MET A 192 0.28 -2.59 1.34
CA MET A 192 0.57 -1.41 2.16
C MET A 192 -0.67 -0.95 2.93
N GLY A 193 -1.85 -0.88 2.29
CA GLY A 193 -3.11 -0.52 2.94
C GLY A 193 -3.49 -1.48 4.07
N ALA A 194 -3.21 -2.77 3.92
CA ALA A 194 -3.36 -3.76 4.99
C ALA A 194 -2.38 -3.48 6.15
N GLY A 195 -1.11 -3.22 5.83
CA GLY A 195 -0.08 -2.83 6.80
C GLY A 195 -0.47 -1.58 7.60
N LEU A 196 -0.94 -0.52 6.91
CA LEU A 196 -1.41 0.72 7.53
C LEU A 196 -2.59 0.46 8.50
N ALA A 197 -3.53 -0.39 8.11
CA ALA A 197 -4.63 -0.77 8.98
C ALA A 197 -4.15 -1.53 10.23
N LEU A 198 -3.15 -2.41 10.10
CA LEU A 198 -2.56 -3.13 11.23
C LEU A 198 -1.80 -2.21 12.19
N VAL A 199 -0.88 -1.37 11.67
CA VAL A 199 -0.08 -0.46 12.51
C VAL A 199 -0.93 0.62 13.18
N SER A 200 -2.08 0.98 12.59
CA SER A 200 -3.02 1.94 13.21
C SER A 200 -3.64 1.45 14.52
N ARG A 201 -3.55 0.15 14.81
CA ARG A 201 -4.07 -0.49 16.03
C ARG A 201 -3.02 -0.62 17.13
N LEU A 202 -1.76 -0.30 16.86
CA LEU A 202 -0.70 -0.35 17.86
C LEU A 202 -0.94 0.71 18.95
N PRO A 203 -0.61 0.42 20.23
CA PRO A 203 -0.89 1.32 21.36
C PRO A 203 0.04 2.55 21.44
N VAL A 204 0.79 2.85 20.37
CA VAL A 204 1.78 3.94 20.28
C VAL A 204 1.41 4.90 19.14
N PRO A 205 0.40 5.78 19.34
CA PRO A 205 -0.11 6.65 18.27
C PRO A 205 0.93 7.65 17.76
N ALA A 206 1.93 8.02 18.57
CA ALA A 206 3.01 8.93 18.19
C ALA A 206 3.92 8.35 17.09
N LEU A 207 4.04 7.02 17.01
CA LEU A 207 4.87 6.34 16.00
C LEU A 207 4.12 6.07 14.69
N TRP A 208 2.83 6.40 14.62
CA TRP A 208 2.01 6.12 13.44
C TRP A 208 2.54 6.79 12.15
N PRO A 209 3.02 8.05 12.16
CA PRO A 209 3.67 8.65 10.99
C PRO A 209 4.93 7.90 10.55
N LEU A 210 5.73 7.41 11.50
CA LEU A 210 6.95 6.67 11.22
C LEU A 210 6.65 5.33 10.55
N TRP A 211 5.68 4.58 11.08
CA TRP A 211 5.22 3.32 10.45
C TRP A 211 4.65 3.56 9.05
N THR A 212 3.94 4.67 8.85
CA THR A 212 3.43 5.06 7.52
C THR A 212 4.58 5.25 6.54
N ALA A 213 5.63 5.96 6.95
CA ALA A 213 6.82 6.18 6.12
C ALA A 213 7.58 4.88 5.80
N CYS A 214 7.81 4.03 6.81
CA CYS A 214 8.48 2.74 6.63
C CYS A 214 7.69 1.81 5.69
N LEU A 215 6.36 1.75 5.82
CA LEU A 215 5.52 0.93 4.95
C LEU A 215 5.52 1.43 3.51
N TRP A 216 5.59 2.74 3.30
CA TRP A 216 5.68 3.31 1.96
C TRP A 216 7.01 2.98 1.28
N VAL A 217 8.11 3.13 2.02
CA VAL A 217 9.44 2.72 1.51
C VAL A 217 9.48 1.21 1.25
N ALA A 218 8.88 0.39 2.12
CA ALA A 218 8.85 -1.06 1.97
C ALA A 218 8.05 -1.52 0.75
N GLU A 219 6.88 -0.91 0.47
CA GLU A 219 6.13 -1.25 -0.74
C GLU A 219 6.88 -0.85 -2.01
N GLU A 220 7.44 0.36 -2.05
CA GLU A 220 8.20 0.81 -3.22
C GLU A 220 9.42 -0.10 -3.43
N TRP A 221 10.13 -0.45 -2.36
CA TRP A 221 11.27 -1.37 -2.42
C TRP A 221 10.91 -2.74 -2.99
N ALA A 222 9.74 -3.29 -2.63
CA ALA A 222 9.28 -4.56 -3.13
C ALA A 222 8.90 -4.46 -4.62
N ARG A 223 8.16 -3.42 -4.97
CA ARG A 223 7.70 -3.11 -6.33
C ARG A 223 8.84 -2.85 -7.30
N ASP A 224 9.94 -2.28 -6.82
CA ASP A 224 11.17 -2.10 -7.60
C ASP A 224 11.88 -3.41 -7.97
N ARG A 225 11.51 -4.55 -7.37
CA ARG A 225 12.23 -5.83 -7.52
C ARG A 225 11.38 -6.97 -8.04
N VAL A 226 10.09 -6.98 -7.71
CA VAL A 226 9.18 -8.07 -8.06
C VAL A 226 7.86 -7.51 -8.59
N PRO A 227 7.18 -8.24 -9.49
CA PRO A 227 7.65 -9.43 -10.22
C PRO A 227 8.60 -9.05 -11.39
N PHE A 228 9.32 -10.03 -11.94
CA PHE A 228 10.11 -9.89 -13.19
C PHE A 228 11.21 -8.81 -13.18
N GLY A 229 11.83 -8.55 -12.04
CA GLY A 229 12.85 -7.49 -11.91
C GLY A 229 12.28 -6.13 -11.48
N GLY A 230 10.95 -6.03 -11.35
CA GLY A 230 10.23 -4.89 -10.77
C GLY A 230 9.96 -3.74 -11.72
N PHE A 231 9.11 -2.82 -11.26
CA PHE A 231 8.69 -1.64 -12.02
C PHE A 231 8.65 -0.41 -11.09
N PRO A 232 9.73 0.37 -11.01
CA PRO A 232 9.92 1.40 -9.98
C PRO A 232 9.13 2.70 -10.25
N TRP A 233 8.10 2.68 -11.12
CA TRP A 233 7.38 3.88 -11.53
C TRP A 233 6.41 4.37 -10.45
N GLY A 234 6.10 5.66 -10.39
CA GLY A 234 5.08 6.15 -9.46
C GLY A 234 5.53 6.26 -8.00
N ARG A 235 6.85 6.28 -7.74
CA ARG A 235 7.39 6.57 -6.41
C ARG A 235 7.11 7.99 -5.98
N LEU A 236 6.92 8.21 -4.68
CA LEU A 236 6.73 9.56 -4.13
C LEU A 236 7.90 10.48 -4.47
N ALA A 237 9.12 9.94 -4.53
CA ALA A 237 10.32 10.68 -4.91
C ALA A 237 10.19 11.37 -6.28
N PHE A 238 9.56 10.71 -7.26
CA PHE A 238 9.43 11.25 -8.62
C PHE A 238 8.42 12.40 -8.71
N ALA A 239 7.44 12.46 -7.80
CA ALA A 239 6.54 13.59 -7.67
C ALA A 239 7.17 14.80 -6.95
N ASN A 240 8.37 14.64 -6.38
CA ASN A 240 8.98 15.59 -5.44
C ASN A 240 10.37 16.09 -5.90
N THR A 241 10.64 16.05 -7.21
CA THR A 241 11.94 16.43 -7.81
C THR A 241 12.25 17.93 -7.77
N GLY A 242 11.25 18.79 -7.58
CA GLY A 242 11.40 20.24 -7.41
C GLY A 242 10.79 20.74 -6.09
N SER A 243 10.95 19.98 -5.01
CA SER A 243 10.31 20.22 -3.72
C SER A 243 11.33 20.44 -2.60
N PRO A 244 10.92 20.88 -1.39
CA PRO A 244 11.80 20.92 -0.23
C PRO A 244 12.41 19.56 0.16
N TYR A 245 11.86 18.44 -0.34
CA TYR A 245 12.39 17.09 -0.09
C TYR A 245 13.52 16.71 -1.05
N THR A 246 13.71 17.43 -2.16
CA THR A 246 14.72 17.10 -3.17
C THR A 246 16.15 16.94 -2.61
N PRO A 247 16.63 17.79 -1.67
CA PRO A 247 17.96 17.60 -1.08
C PRO A 247 18.17 16.26 -0.36
N LEU A 248 17.10 15.60 0.10
CA LEU A 248 17.19 14.27 0.72
C LEU A 248 17.71 13.20 -0.26
N ALA A 249 17.53 13.42 -1.57
CA ALA A 249 18.05 12.51 -2.59
C ALA A 249 19.58 12.39 -2.53
N ALA A 250 20.28 13.46 -2.16
CA ALA A 250 21.75 13.44 -2.03
C ALA A 250 22.23 12.59 -0.84
N LEU A 251 21.39 12.39 0.18
CA LEU A 251 21.74 11.66 1.40
C LEU A 251 21.38 10.17 1.32
N GLY A 252 20.28 9.82 0.67
CA GLY A 252 19.77 8.44 0.66
C GLY A 252 18.98 8.06 -0.59
N GLY A 253 19.13 8.82 -1.68
CA GLY A 253 18.44 8.57 -2.94
C GLY A 253 16.93 8.72 -2.86
N ALA A 254 16.24 8.15 -3.85
CA ALA A 254 14.77 8.15 -3.92
C ALA A 254 14.08 7.59 -2.65
N PRO A 255 14.55 6.48 -2.02
CA PRO A 255 13.92 5.97 -0.81
C PRO A 255 13.84 6.97 0.34
N LEU A 256 14.87 7.80 0.53
CA LEU A 256 14.86 8.80 1.61
C LEU A 256 13.93 9.98 1.30
N VAL A 257 13.79 10.37 0.03
CA VAL A 257 12.78 11.35 -0.40
C VAL A 257 11.38 10.80 -0.13
N THR A 258 11.10 9.56 -0.56
CA THR A 258 9.84 8.86 -0.26
C THR A 258 9.56 8.84 1.24
N PHE A 259 10.56 8.48 2.05
CA PHE A 259 10.43 8.46 3.50
C PHE A 259 10.03 9.82 4.05
N GLY A 260 10.71 10.91 3.65
CA GLY A 260 10.40 12.26 4.14
C GLY A 260 8.99 12.73 3.76
N VAL A 261 8.57 12.49 2.52
CA VAL A 261 7.23 12.81 2.02
C VAL A 261 6.18 12.00 2.78
N ALA A 262 6.38 10.69 2.90
CA ALA A 262 5.43 9.79 3.57
C ALA A 262 5.34 10.06 5.07
N LEU A 263 6.45 10.38 5.73
CA LEU A 263 6.50 10.80 7.14
C LEU A 263 5.69 12.08 7.36
N THR A 264 5.86 13.06 6.48
CA THR A 264 5.11 14.31 6.56
C THR A 264 3.62 14.08 6.32
N GLY A 265 3.25 13.30 5.31
CA GLY A 265 1.85 12.90 5.06
C GLY A 265 1.23 12.15 6.24
N GLY A 266 1.97 11.22 6.84
CA GLY A 266 1.56 10.52 8.06
C GLY A 266 1.39 11.46 9.26
N ALA A 267 2.26 12.45 9.42
CA ALA A 267 2.14 13.47 10.47
C ALA A 267 0.92 14.38 10.25
N LEU A 268 0.61 14.75 9.01
CA LEU A 268 -0.62 15.46 8.65
C LEU A 268 -1.87 14.63 8.99
N ALA A 269 -1.86 13.33 8.73
CA ALA A 269 -2.94 12.44 9.15
C ALA A 269 -3.09 12.39 10.68
N GLY A 270 -1.99 12.24 11.40
CA GLY A 270 -1.97 12.20 12.87
C GLY A 270 -2.50 13.50 13.50
N THR A 271 -2.05 14.65 13.01
CA THR A 271 -2.53 15.97 13.46
C THR A 271 -4.01 16.19 13.14
N ALA A 272 -4.48 15.84 11.94
CA ALA A 272 -5.89 15.92 11.58
C ALA A 272 -6.77 15.06 12.52
N LEU A 273 -6.34 13.84 12.84
CA LEU A 273 -7.05 12.95 13.75
C LEU A 273 -7.06 13.51 15.19
N ALA A 274 -5.94 14.05 15.67
CA ALA A 274 -5.85 14.68 16.99
C ALA A 274 -6.80 15.88 17.10
N LEU A 275 -6.78 16.78 16.11
CA LEU A 275 -7.69 17.93 16.05
C LEU A 275 -9.16 17.52 16.01
N TRP A 276 -9.49 16.45 15.29
CA TRP A 276 -10.86 15.92 15.25
C TRP A 276 -11.33 15.39 16.61
N ARG A 277 -10.47 14.66 17.34
CA ARG A 277 -10.76 14.17 18.69
C ARG A 277 -10.93 15.30 19.70
N LEU A 278 -10.11 16.34 19.63
CA LEU A 278 -10.21 17.52 20.50
C LEU A 278 -11.53 18.28 20.28
N ARG A 279 -11.97 18.43 19.02
CA ARG A 279 -13.27 19.06 18.69
C ARG A 279 -14.45 18.26 19.24
N GLY A 280 -14.41 16.92 19.13
CA GLY A 280 -15.45 16.05 19.69
C GLY A 280 -15.55 16.13 21.22
N ALA A 281 -14.41 16.15 21.91
CA ALA A 281 -14.38 16.27 23.38
C ALA A 281 -14.86 17.65 23.87
N GLY A 282 -14.57 18.72 23.12
CA GLY A 282 -15.05 20.08 23.42
C GLY A 282 -16.56 20.24 23.27
N ALA A 283 -17.17 19.58 22.28
CA ALA A 283 -18.62 19.57 22.10
C ALA A 283 -19.35 18.84 23.25
N SER A 284 -18.82 17.70 23.70
CA SER A 284 -19.39 16.95 24.82
C SER A 284 -19.28 17.68 26.16
N ARG A 285 -18.21 18.45 26.40
CA ARG A 285 -18.10 19.28 27.63
C ARG A 285 -19.06 20.46 27.64
N ARG A 286 -19.40 21.05 26.48
CA ARG A 286 -20.37 22.15 26.38
C ARG A 286 -21.83 21.69 26.54
N ALA A 287 -22.10 20.41 26.32
CA ALA A 287 -23.44 19.84 26.47
C ALA A 287 -23.75 19.35 27.90
N ALA A 288 -22.79 19.43 28.84
CA ALA A 288 -23.05 19.10 30.24
C ALA A 288 -24.01 20.14 30.84
N PRO A 289 -25.22 19.75 31.28
CA PRO A 289 -26.16 20.67 31.91
C PRO A 289 -25.52 21.29 33.16
N CYS A 290 -25.64 22.61 33.32
CA CYS A 290 -25.30 23.27 34.57
C CYS A 290 -26.17 22.63 35.67
N PRO A 291 -25.60 22.12 36.77
CA PRO A 291 -26.40 21.58 37.87
C PRO A 291 -27.33 22.71 38.38
N PRO A 292 -28.61 22.40 38.65
CA PRO A 292 -29.56 23.41 39.09
C PRO A 292 -29.05 24.07 40.39
N PRO A 293 -29.10 25.42 40.50
CA PRO A 293 -28.71 26.09 41.72
C PRO A 293 -29.71 25.73 42.83
N GLY A 294 -29.33 24.83 43.76
CA GLY A 294 -30.20 24.55 44.90
C GLY A 294 -29.89 23.35 45.79
N SER A 295 -29.15 22.33 45.35
CA SER A 295 -28.92 21.15 46.21
C SER A 295 -27.74 21.35 47.15
N ARG A 296 -27.95 22.07 48.26
CA ARG A 296 -27.05 22.00 49.42
C ARG A 296 -27.24 20.63 50.07
N PRO A 297 -26.19 19.81 50.25
CA PRO A 297 -26.29 18.58 51.03
C PRO A 297 -26.51 18.95 52.51
N SER A 298 -27.68 18.60 53.05
CA SER A 298 -27.95 18.67 54.48
C SER A 298 -27.00 17.75 55.22
N ARG A 299 -26.15 18.33 56.07
CA ARG A 299 -25.22 17.63 56.96
C ARG A 299 -26.03 16.81 57.97
N PRO A 300 -25.78 15.50 58.15
CA PRO A 300 -26.44 14.73 59.19
C PRO A 300 -25.93 15.12 60.60
N PRO A 301 -26.78 14.98 61.63
CA PRO A 301 -26.48 15.37 63.01
C PRO A 301 -25.41 14.49 63.67
#